data_AF-A0A1Z5JEK8-F1
#
_entry.id   AF-A0A1Z5JEK8-F1
#
_cell.length_a   1.000
_cell.length_b   1.000
_cell.length_c   1.000
_cell.angle_alpha   90.00
_cell.angle_beta   90.00
_cell.angle_gamma   90.00
#
_symmetry.space_group_name_H-M   'P 1'
#
loop_
_entity.id
_entity.type
_entity.pdbx_description
1 polymer ?
#
loop_
_entity_poly.entity_id
_entity_poly.type
_entity_poly.pdbx_seq_one_letter_code
_entity_poly.pdbx_strand_id
1 'polypeptide(L)'
;MSEEDNYFAMPAGDDFAQPVDNEGEAPIILGGPPEEDAAFVGDVDQVGEEPQFEDNAVFLMPSGSGDYMGGEETPAPESSALTTTPSAMQKWNEEWQETLKVRKEEENARKAELVEQARIDLENFRAEREQKRETRMAANRTEEQEKLEAIEADLENDNSWQRVCKLVDMSHDNKTAAEDVKRMRDVMILLKNEPARATTLV
;
A
#
# COMPACT_ATOMS: atom_id res chain seq x y z
N MET A 1 24.55 -51.48 1.99
CA MET A 1 23.34 -51.57 1.15
C MET A 1 22.16 -51.28 2.05
N SER A 2 21.37 -50.24 1.95
CA SER A 2 21.31 -49.00 1.16
C SER A 2 20.20 -48.23 1.93
N GLU A 3 20.39 -46.99 2.37
CA GLU A 3 19.98 -45.78 1.64
C GLU A 3 18.56 -45.84 1.07
N GLU A 4 17.82 -44.73 1.27
CA GLU A 4 16.46 -44.41 0.76
C GLU A 4 15.35 -44.89 1.73
N ASP A 5 14.55 -44.07 2.42
CA ASP A 5 14.04 -42.74 2.10
C ASP A 5 13.83 -41.89 3.37
N ASN A 6 14.65 -40.85 3.48
CA ASN A 6 14.48 -39.75 4.44
C ASN A 6 14.09 -38.50 3.64
N TYR A 7 12.97 -38.57 2.92
CA TYR A 7 12.51 -37.50 2.03
C TYR A 7 11.27 -36.82 2.64
N PHE A 8 11.47 -36.03 3.70
CA PHE A 8 10.74 -34.77 4.01
C PHE A 8 11.06 -34.30 5.45
N ALA A 9 12.34 -34.12 5.77
CA ALA A 9 12.72 -33.29 6.90
C ALA A 9 13.00 -31.88 6.35
N MET A 10 12.12 -30.92 6.64
CA MET A 10 12.37 -29.51 6.37
C MET A 10 13.62 -29.06 7.15
N PRO A 11 14.64 -28.45 6.52
CA PRO A 11 15.74 -27.87 7.27
C PRO A 11 15.21 -26.70 8.11
N ALA A 12 15.48 -26.75 9.41
CA ALA A 12 15.35 -25.59 10.27
C ALA A 12 16.32 -24.51 9.76
N GLY A 13 15.78 -23.48 9.13
CA GLY A 13 16.52 -22.35 8.59
C GLY A 13 15.64 -21.11 8.60
N ASP A 14 15.95 -20.22 9.54
CA ASP A 14 15.46 -18.85 9.64
C ASP A 14 15.78 -18.04 8.37
N ASP A 15 14.91 -18.05 7.36
CA ASP A 15 15.14 -17.24 6.14
C ASP A 15 13.85 -16.79 5.42
N PHE A 16 12.77 -16.48 6.16
CA PHE A 16 11.55 -15.92 5.54
C PHE A 16 11.34 -14.41 5.77
N ALA A 17 12.11 -13.74 6.62
CA ALA A 17 11.98 -12.30 6.80
C ALA A 17 13.26 -11.69 7.37
N GLN A 18 14.20 -11.34 6.50
CA GLN A 18 15.15 -10.27 6.84
C GLN A 18 14.56 -8.93 6.40
N PRO A 19 14.55 -7.90 7.25
CA PRO A 19 14.32 -6.54 6.79
C PRO A 19 15.47 -6.21 5.83
N VAL A 20 15.14 -5.92 4.58
CA VAL A 20 16.14 -5.42 3.63
C VAL A 20 16.53 -4.04 4.12
N ASP A 21 17.70 -3.93 4.74
CA ASP A 21 18.35 -2.65 5.01
C ASP A 21 18.58 -1.96 3.66
N ASN A 22 17.66 -1.08 3.27
CA ASN A 22 17.69 -0.36 2.00
C ASN A 22 18.58 0.88 2.10
N GLU A 23 19.87 0.66 2.32
CA GLU A 23 20.94 1.64 2.11
C GLU A 23 21.17 1.80 0.60
N GLY A 24 20.29 2.53 -0.08
CA GLY A 24 20.38 2.72 -1.53
C GLY A 24 19.09 3.23 -2.16
N GLU A 25 18.70 4.45 -1.83
CA GLU A 25 17.51 5.11 -2.35
C GLU A 25 17.61 5.29 -3.88
N ALA A 26 16.96 4.40 -4.64
CA ALA A 26 16.60 4.68 -6.01
C ALA A 26 15.48 5.72 -6.00
N PRO A 27 15.56 6.79 -6.80
CA PRO A 27 14.56 7.85 -6.78
C PRO A 27 13.19 7.26 -7.15
N ILE A 28 12.21 7.48 -6.28
CA ILE A 28 10.80 7.31 -6.60
C ILE A 28 10.56 8.17 -7.84
N ILE A 29 10.35 7.55 -9.00
CA ILE A 29 9.94 8.22 -10.23
C ILE A 29 8.51 8.73 -9.99
N LEU A 30 8.43 9.88 -9.32
CA LEU A 30 7.25 10.71 -9.29
C LEU A 30 7.21 11.42 -10.64
N GLY A 31 6.61 10.75 -11.62
CA GLY A 31 6.36 11.29 -12.95
C GLY A 31 5.74 12.68 -12.83
N GLY A 32 6.39 13.66 -13.45
CA GLY A 32 5.86 14.99 -13.65
C GLY A 32 4.55 14.97 -14.45
N PRO A 33 3.84 16.11 -14.51
CA PRO A 33 2.49 16.19 -15.05
C PRO A 33 2.50 15.72 -16.51
N PRO A 34 1.63 14.80 -16.93
CA PRO A 34 1.52 14.46 -18.34
C PRO A 34 0.93 15.65 -19.08
N GLU A 35 1.74 16.24 -19.96
CA GLU A 35 1.26 17.09 -21.03
C GLU A 35 0.29 16.27 -21.90
N GLU A 36 -0.94 16.77 -21.96
CA GLU A 36 -1.88 16.74 -23.09
C GLU A 36 -1.59 15.74 -24.24
N ASP A 37 -2.29 14.60 -24.18
CA ASP A 37 -2.90 13.86 -25.30
C ASP A 37 -2.89 12.35 -25.07
N ALA A 38 -3.68 11.88 -24.10
CA ALA A 38 -4.14 10.50 -24.05
C ALA A 38 -5.64 10.50 -23.79
N ALA A 39 -6.41 10.50 -24.86
CA ALA A 39 -7.84 10.30 -24.84
C ALA A 39 -8.18 8.90 -24.29
N PHE A 40 -8.30 8.78 -22.96
CA PHE A 40 -8.98 7.65 -22.33
C PHE A 40 -10.50 7.90 -22.42
N VAL A 41 -11.05 7.61 -23.60
CA VAL A 41 -12.50 7.56 -23.81
C VAL A 41 -12.95 6.16 -23.42
N GLY A 42 -13.57 6.06 -22.25
CA GLY A 42 -14.12 4.82 -21.73
C GLY A 42 -14.97 5.12 -20.51
N ASP A 43 -16.20 5.55 -20.77
CA ASP A 43 -17.29 5.68 -19.82
C ASP A 43 -17.36 4.45 -18.89
N VAL A 44 -16.99 4.59 -17.62
CA VAL A 44 -17.15 3.58 -16.57
C VAL A 44 -18.40 3.95 -15.77
N ASP A 45 -19.55 3.85 -16.45
CA ASP A 45 -20.85 3.69 -15.79
C ASP A 45 -21.52 2.44 -16.37
N GLN A 46 -20.86 1.30 -16.18
CA GLN A 46 -21.50 0.01 -16.32
C GLN A 46 -21.39 -0.70 -14.97
N VAL A 47 -22.47 -0.58 -14.20
CA VAL A 47 -22.75 -1.39 -13.01
C VAL A 47 -22.55 -2.85 -13.41
N GLY A 48 -21.43 -3.42 -12.98
CA GLY A 48 -21.15 -4.84 -13.11
C GLY A 48 -22.19 -5.60 -12.30
N GLU A 49 -23.14 -6.21 -12.99
CA GLU A 49 -24.05 -7.20 -12.47
C GLU A 49 -23.23 -8.29 -11.77
N GLU A 50 -23.47 -8.49 -10.47
CA GLU A 50 -22.80 -9.53 -9.70
C GLU A 50 -23.02 -10.89 -10.37
N PRO A 51 -22.00 -11.75 -10.52
CA PRO A 51 -22.23 -13.09 -11.05
C PRO A 51 -23.08 -13.87 -10.03
N GLN A 52 -24.36 -14.03 -10.34
CA GLN A 52 -25.22 -15.00 -9.68
C GLN A 52 -24.69 -16.38 -10.02
N PHE A 53 -23.89 -16.97 -9.12
CA PHE A 53 -23.62 -18.39 -9.15
C PHE A 53 -24.93 -19.10 -8.82
N GLU A 54 -25.72 -19.40 -9.85
CA GLU A 54 -26.82 -20.36 -9.73
C GLU A 54 -26.21 -21.71 -9.38
N ASP A 55 -26.62 -22.23 -8.22
CA ASP A 55 -26.23 -23.53 -7.67
C ASP A 55 -26.87 -24.65 -8.51
N ASN A 56 -26.45 -24.76 -9.76
CA ASN A 56 -26.88 -25.81 -10.67
C ASN A 56 -26.02 -27.05 -10.41
N ALA A 57 -26.38 -27.78 -9.37
CA ALA A 57 -26.03 -29.18 -9.26
C ALA A 57 -26.62 -29.90 -10.49
N VAL A 58 -25.80 -30.10 -11.54
CA VAL A 58 -26.13 -30.95 -12.68
C VAL A 58 -26.17 -32.39 -12.17
N PHE A 59 -27.32 -32.79 -11.64
CA PHE A 59 -27.65 -34.18 -11.42
C PHE A 59 -27.99 -34.78 -12.79
N LEU A 60 -27.06 -35.59 -13.32
CA LEU A 60 -27.20 -36.23 -14.62
C LEU A 60 -28.35 -37.25 -14.57
N MET A 61 -29.54 -36.87 -15.05
CA MET A 61 -30.62 -37.81 -15.35
C MET A 61 -30.74 -38.01 -16.86
N PRO A 62 -30.90 -39.24 -17.36
CA PRO A 62 -31.08 -39.45 -18.79
C PRO A 62 -32.55 -39.16 -19.13
N SER A 63 -32.81 -37.99 -19.71
CA SER A 63 -34.09 -37.70 -20.36
C SER A 63 -33.87 -37.61 -21.87
N GLY A 64 -34.10 -38.73 -22.55
CA GLY A 64 -34.23 -38.81 -24.00
C GLY A 64 -35.63 -39.27 -24.33
N SER A 65 -36.52 -38.32 -24.60
CA SER A 65 -37.86 -38.52 -25.10
C SER A 65 -37.83 -39.04 -26.55
N GLY A 66 -38.16 -40.31 -26.71
CA GLY A 66 -38.55 -40.90 -27.99
C GLY A 66 -39.97 -41.43 -27.89
N ASP A 67 -40.85 -40.90 -28.73
CA ASP A 67 -42.23 -41.36 -28.94
C ASP A 67 -42.32 -42.89 -29.04
N TYR A 68 -43.05 -43.53 -28.12
CA TYR A 68 -43.55 -44.89 -28.32
C TYR A 68 -44.97 -45.01 -27.76
N MET A 69 -45.92 -45.15 -28.67
CA MET A 69 -47.32 -45.45 -28.40
C MET A 69 -47.47 -46.86 -27.83
N GLY A 70 -48.20 -47.01 -26.73
CA GLY A 70 -48.61 -48.31 -26.19
C GLY A 70 -49.07 -48.21 -24.74
N GLY A 71 -50.38 -48.13 -24.53
CA GLY A 71 -50.97 -48.05 -23.19
C GLY A 71 -50.91 -49.38 -22.45
N GLU A 72 -50.59 -49.29 -21.16
CA GLU A 72 -51.05 -50.21 -20.11
C GLU A 72 -50.90 -49.47 -18.75
N GLU A 73 -52.03 -49.18 -18.10
CA GLU A 73 -52.07 -48.63 -16.74
C GLU A 73 -51.50 -49.65 -15.75
N THR A 74 -50.40 -49.30 -15.09
CA THR A 74 -49.96 -49.97 -13.86
C THR A 74 -50.17 -49.01 -12.68
N PRO A 75 -50.90 -49.42 -11.62
CA PRO A 75 -51.17 -48.52 -10.50
C PRO A 75 -49.88 -48.29 -9.71
N ALA A 76 -49.55 -47.02 -9.51
CA ALA A 76 -48.41 -46.57 -8.73
C ALA A 76 -48.48 -47.13 -7.29
N PRO A 77 -47.39 -47.70 -6.74
CA PRO A 77 -47.37 -48.03 -5.33
C PRO A 77 -47.30 -46.74 -4.53
N GLU A 78 -48.40 -46.44 -3.84
CA GLU A 78 -48.46 -45.45 -2.76
C GLU A 78 -47.33 -45.77 -1.76
N SER A 79 -46.27 -44.95 -1.76
CA SER A 79 -45.22 -45.06 -0.75
C SER A 79 -45.78 -44.52 0.55
N SER A 80 -46.33 -45.44 1.32
CA SER A 80 -46.75 -45.34 2.71
C SER A 80 -45.95 -44.30 3.50
N ALA A 81 -46.63 -43.23 3.89
CA ALA A 81 -46.26 -42.43 5.05
C ALA A 81 -46.19 -43.36 6.27
N LEU A 82 -44.99 -43.65 6.79
CA LEU A 82 -44.77 -44.24 8.13
C LEU A 82 -43.26 -44.34 8.41
N THR A 83 -42.67 -43.32 9.04
CA THR A 83 -41.67 -43.51 10.11
C THR A 83 -41.64 -42.24 10.97
N THR A 84 -42.25 -42.31 12.15
CA THR A 84 -42.34 -41.21 13.13
C THR A 84 -41.11 -41.17 14.06
N THR A 85 -39.99 -41.75 13.64
CA THR A 85 -38.72 -41.75 14.36
C THR A 85 -37.60 -41.47 13.37
N PRO A 86 -36.67 -40.53 13.66
CA PRO A 86 -35.62 -40.20 12.72
C PRO A 86 -34.71 -41.40 12.52
N SER A 87 -34.52 -41.77 11.26
CA SER A 87 -33.56 -42.79 10.85
C SER A 87 -32.14 -42.40 11.31
N ALA A 88 -31.26 -43.38 11.55
CA ALA A 88 -29.85 -43.13 11.86
C ALA A 88 -29.18 -42.23 10.79
N MET A 89 -29.61 -42.35 9.53
CA MET A 89 -29.15 -41.49 8.43
C MET A 89 -29.64 -40.04 8.56
N GLN A 90 -30.85 -39.81 9.08
CA GLN A 90 -31.35 -38.45 9.31
C GLN A 90 -30.55 -37.75 10.41
N LYS A 91 -30.29 -38.44 11.53
CA LYS A 91 -29.45 -37.89 12.61
C LYS A 91 -28.03 -37.57 12.12
N TRP A 92 -27.44 -38.47 11.33
CA TRP A 92 -26.12 -38.25 10.74
C TRP A 92 -26.10 -37.05 9.79
N ASN A 93 -27.12 -36.90 8.94
CA ASN A 93 -27.24 -35.74 8.06
C ASN A 93 -27.42 -34.43 8.85
N GLU A 94 -28.23 -34.45 9.91
CA GLU A 94 -28.45 -33.28 10.78
C GLU A 94 -27.14 -32.85 11.47
N GLU A 95 -26.41 -33.78 12.08
CA GLU A 95 -25.11 -33.54 12.71
C GLU A 95 -24.08 -33.03 11.68
N TRP A 96 -24.04 -33.63 10.49
CA TRP A 96 -23.13 -33.20 9.44
C TRP A 96 -23.46 -31.79 8.92
N GLN A 97 -24.74 -31.47 8.72
CA GLN A 97 -25.19 -30.13 8.35
C GLN A 97 -24.85 -29.09 9.42
N GLU A 98 -24.98 -29.46 10.70
CA GLU A 98 -24.55 -28.59 11.81
C GLU A 98 -23.04 -28.33 11.78
N THR A 99 -22.21 -29.36 11.58
CA THR A 99 -20.75 -29.16 11.45
C THR A 99 -20.37 -28.28 10.26
N LEU A 100 -21.09 -28.37 9.14
CA LEU A 100 -20.88 -27.51 7.98
C LEU A 100 -21.28 -26.07 8.27
N LYS A 101 -22.39 -25.84 8.97
CA LYS A 101 -22.83 -24.51 9.39
C LYS A 101 -21.80 -23.86 10.30
N VAL A 102 -21.34 -24.57 11.33
CA VAL A 102 -20.30 -24.06 12.26
C VAL A 102 -19.04 -23.68 11.49
N ARG A 103 -18.54 -24.56 10.60
CA ARG A 103 -17.36 -24.25 9.78
C ARG A 103 -17.57 -23.03 8.88
N LYS A 104 -18.75 -22.88 8.28
CA LYS A 104 -19.10 -21.72 7.44
C LYS A 104 -19.19 -20.44 8.26
N GLU A 105 -19.74 -20.50 9.47
CA GLU A 105 -19.83 -19.37 10.39
C GLU A 105 -18.43 -18.94 10.88
N GLU A 106 -17.56 -19.89 11.22
CA GLU A 106 -16.16 -19.61 11.58
C GLU A 106 -15.39 -18.96 10.43
N GLU A 107 -15.55 -19.47 9.21
CA GLU A 107 -14.92 -18.88 8.02
C GLU A 107 -15.43 -17.46 7.75
N ASN A 108 -16.75 -17.25 7.86
CA ASN A 108 -17.35 -15.94 7.66
C ASN A 108 -16.92 -14.94 8.74
N ALA A 109 -16.81 -15.38 9.99
CA ALA A 109 -16.30 -14.56 11.08
C ALA A 109 -14.85 -14.13 10.82
N ARG A 110 -13.96 -15.06 10.41
CA ARG A 110 -12.57 -14.72 10.06
C ARG A 110 -12.48 -13.77 8.87
N LYS A 111 -13.34 -13.94 7.86
CA LYS A 111 -13.41 -13.01 6.72
C LYS A 111 -13.84 -11.62 7.16
N ALA A 112 -14.85 -11.52 8.02
CA ALA A 112 -15.31 -10.25 8.56
C ALA A 112 -14.22 -9.55 9.40
N GLU A 113 -13.50 -10.30 10.24
CA GLU A 113 -12.37 -9.78 11.02
C GLU A 113 -11.26 -9.24 10.11
N LEU A 114 -10.89 -9.97 9.05
CA LEU A 114 -9.87 -9.51 8.10
C LEU A 114 -10.30 -8.25 7.35
N VAL A 115 -11.56 -8.16 6.94
CA VAL A 115 -12.10 -6.97 6.28
C VAL A 115 -12.09 -5.77 7.22
N GLU A 116 -12.46 -5.95 8.50
CA GLU A 116 -12.43 -4.85 9.47
C GLU A 116 -10.99 -4.42 9.78
N GLN A 117 -10.05 -5.35 9.92
CA GLN A 117 -8.63 -4.99 10.08
C GLN A 117 -8.11 -4.22 8.88
N ALA A 118 -8.41 -4.67 7.66
CA ALA A 118 -8.02 -3.94 6.44
C ALA A 118 -8.64 -2.54 6.38
N ARG A 119 -9.88 -2.37 6.88
CA ARG A 119 -10.55 -1.06 6.98
C ARG A 119 -9.82 -0.14 7.94
N ILE A 120 -9.46 -0.65 9.12
CA ILE A 120 -8.71 0.08 10.16
C ILE A 120 -7.33 0.47 9.64
N ASP A 121 -6.59 -0.45 9.01
CA ASP A 121 -5.26 -0.18 8.46
C ASP A 121 -5.30 0.93 7.40
N LEU A 122 -6.35 0.96 6.59
CA LEU A 122 -6.54 1.99 5.56
C LEU A 122 -6.91 3.36 6.16
N GLU A 123 -7.68 3.37 7.25
CA GLU A 123 -7.94 4.59 8.03
C GLU A 123 -6.66 5.12 8.70
N ASN A 124 -5.88 4.24 9.32
CA ASN A 124 -4.58 4.57 9.94
C ASN A 124 -3.60 5.12 8.90
N PHE A 125 -3.48 4.46 7.74
CA PHE A 125 -2.61 4.94 6.66
C PHE A 125 -3.00 6.34 6.18
N ARG A 126 -4.30 6.62 6.03
CA ARG A 126 -4.78 7.96 5.68
C ARG A 126 -4.45 8.98 6.77
N ALA A 127 -4.65 8.63 8.04
CA ALA A 127 -4.36 9.50 9.17
C ALA A 127 -2.86 9.82 9.27
N GLU A 128 -1.99 8.83 9.15
CA GLU A 128 -0.52 9.01 9.15
C GLU A 128 -0.05 9.87 7.98
N ARG A 129 -0.62 9.63 6.79
CA ARG A 129 -0.32 10.44 5.60
C ARG A 129 -0.72 11.89 5.81
N GLU A 130 -1.89 12.12 6.37
CA GLU A 130 -2.39 13.46 6.65
C GLU A 130 -1.52 14.15 7.72
N GLN A 131 -1.18 13.47 8.80
CA GLN A 131 -0.28 13.98 9.82
C GLN A 131 1.10 14.33 9.22
N LYS A 132 1.67 13.47 8.37
CA LYS A 132 2.94 13.74 7.70
C LYS A 132 2.84 14.93 6.73
N ARG A 133 1.71 15.09 6.06
CA ARG A 133 1.44 16.25 5.20
C ARG A 133 1.34 17.53 6.02
N GLU A 134 0.58 17.52 7.11
CA GLU A 134 0.38 18.66 7.99
C GLU A 134 1.66 19.09 8.69
N THR A 135 2.42 18.15 9.24
CA THR A 135 3.73 18.42 9.83
C THR A 135 4.71 19.01 8.83
N ARG A 136 4.77 18.48 7.59
CA ARG A 136 5.61 19.05 6.54
C ARG A 136 5.17 20.46 6.13
N MET A 137 3.87 20.70 6.00
CA MET A 137 3.35 22.04 5.70
C MET A 137 3.63 23.03 6.84
N ALA A 138 3.49 22.59 8.09
CA ALA A 138 3.82 23.41 9.26
C ALA A 138 5.31 23.73 9.29
N ALA A 139 6.18 22.73 9.11
CA ALA A 139 7.63 22.91 9.06
C ALA A 139 8.06 23.85 7.92
N ASN A 140 7.49 23.71 6.73
CA ASN A 140 7.80 24.61 5.61
C ASN A 140 7.39 26.05 5.91
N ARG A 141 6.23 26.27 6.57
CA ARG A 141 5.79 27.60 6.97
C ARG A 141 6.68 28.22 8.03
N THR A 142 7.10 27.44 9.03
CA THR A 142 8.02 27.92 10.06
C THR A 142 9.40 28.21 9.46
N GLU A 143 9.90 27.34 8.58
CA GLU A 143 11.18 27.54 7.89
C GLU A 143 11.14 28.78 6.98
N GLU A 144 10.04 29.02 6.27
CA GLU A 144 9.87 30.25 5.48
C GLU A 144 9.87 31.50 6.37
N GLN A 145 9.15 31.46 7.50
CA GLN A 145 9.13 32.56 8.46
C GLN A 145 10.53 32.80 9.05
N GLU A 146 11.21 31.76 9.51
CA GLU A 146 12.58 31.83 10.03
C GLU A 146 13.57 32.37 8.99
N LYS A 147 13.40 31.97 7.71
CA LYS A 147 14.21 32.49 6.61
C LYS A 147 13.96 33.97 6.36
N LEU A 148 12.70 34.42 6.40
CA LEU A 148 12.36 35.84 6.26
C LEU A 148 12.94 36.66 7.42
N GLU A 149 12.81 36.18 8.66
CA GLU A 149 13.39 36.81 9.85
C GLU A 149 14.92 36.85 9.77
N ALA A 150 15.57 35.78 9.31
CA ALA A 150 17.00 35.76 9.08
C ALA A 150 17.44 36.77 8.01
N ILE A 151 16.65 36.94 6.94
CA ILE A 151 16.90 37.95 5.90
C ILE A 151 16.72 39.37 6.46
N GLU A 152 15.70 39.61 7.28
CA GLU A 152 15.45 40.91 7.92
C GLU A 152 16.57 41.27 8.91
N ALA A 153 16.99 40.32 9.75
CA ALA A 153 18.14 40.48 10.63
C ALA A 153 19.45 40.73 9.85
N ASP A 154 19.62 40.06 8.71
CA ASP A 154 20.74 40.32 7.81
C ASP A 154 20.64 41.66 7.10
N LEU A 155 19.43 42.19 6.88
CA LEU A 155 19.19 43.50 6.29
C LEU A 155 19.52 44.64 7.27
N GLU A 156 19.17 44.45 8.54
CA GLU A 156 19.39 45.41 9.64
C GLU A 156 20.85 45.48 10.09
N ASN A 157 21.67 44.47 9.75
CA ASN A 157 23.09 44.48 10.08
C ASN A 157 23.88 45.57 9.31
N ASP A 158 24.57 46.43 10.07
CA ASP A 158 25.39 47.55 9.54
C ASP A 158 26.57 47.10 8.64
N ASN A 159 27.04 45.85 8.74
CA ASN A 159 28.10 45.33 7.88
C ASN A 159 27.53 44.49 6.72
N SER A 160 27.36 45.13 5.56
CA SER A 160 26.88 44.50 4.32
C SER A 160 27.72 43.29 3.85
N TRP A 161 29.01 43.22 4.20
CA TRP A 161 29.86 42.07 3.86
C TRP A 161 29.54 40.80 4.65
N GLN A 162 28.94 40.91 5.84
CA GLN A 162 28.44 39.73 6.56
C GLN A 162 27.32 39.02 5.79
N ARG A 163 26.45 39.78 5.12
CA ARG A 163 25.42 39.25 4.22
C ARG A 163 26.02 38.59 2.97
N VAL A 164 27.00 39.25 2.34
CA VAL A 164 27.69 38.70 1.16
C VAL A 164 28.39 37.38 1.49
N CYS A 165 29.08 37.30 2.62
CA CYS A 165 29.75 36.06 3.05
C CYS A 165 28.79 34.91 3.39
N LYS A 166 27.53 35.18 3.75
CA LYS A 166 26.51 34.14 3.97
C LYS A 166 25.95 33.58 2.66
N LEU A 167 25.90 34.39 1.60
CA LEU A 167 25.39 33.99 0.29
C LEU A 167 26.42 33.22 -0.56
N VAL A 168 27.71 33.44 -0.30
CA VAL A 168 28.80 32.79 -1.04
C VAL A 168 29.29 31.55 -0.29
N ASP A 169 29.39 30.43 -1.00
CA ASP A 169 30.01 29.21 -0.48
C ASP A 169 31.53 29.42 -0.32
N MET A 170 32.01 29.40 0.93
CA MET A 170 33.44 29.51 1.27
C MET A 170 34.12 28.14 1.47
N SER A 171 33.40 27.05 1.24
CA SER A 171 33.93 25.69 1.37
C SER A 171 35.17 25.48 0.52
N HIS A 172 36.14 24.76 1.07
CA HIS A 172 37.39 24.41 0.38
C HIS A 172 37.22 23.30 -0.67
N ASP A 173 36.07 22.60 -0.65
CA ASP A 173 35.86 21.33 -1.35
C ASP A 173 34.93 21.46 -2.56
N ASN A 174 35.05 22.58 -3.29
CA ASN A 174 34.32 22.77 -4.53
C ASN A 174 34.93 21.89 -5.62
N LYS A 175 34.39 20.67 -5.77
CA LYS A 175 34.81 19.66 -6.76
C LYS A 175 34.72 20.12 -8.22
N THR A 176 34.08 21.25 -8.51
CA THR A 176 33.92 21.78 -9.88
C THR A 176 34.79 23.02 -10.17
N ALA A 177 35.46 23.60 -9.16
CA ALA A 177 36.31 24.78 -9.35
C ALA A 177 37.78 24.39 -9.56
N ALA A 178 38.27 24.56 -10.80
CA ALA A 178 39.67 24.34 -11.16
C ALA A 178 40.62 25.49 -10.73
N GLU A 179 40.11 26.55 -10.09
CA GLU A 179 40.83 27.77 -9.76
C GLU A 179 41.04 27.95 -8.24
N ASP A 180 42.20 28.48 -7.84
CA ASP A 180 42.52 28.75 -6.42
C ASP A 180 41.79 30.00 -5.91
N VAL A 181 40.70 29.78 -5.18
CA VAL A 181 39.86 30.83 -4.59
C VAL A 181 40.37 31.31 -3.22
N LYS A 182 41.57 30.89 -2.78
CA LYS A 182 42.12 31.24 -1.45
C LYS A 182 42.22 32.75 -1.22
N ARG A 183 42.76 33.50 -2.19
CA ARG A 183 42.89 34.97 -2.05
C ARG A 183 41.56 35.69 -1.96
N MET A 184 40.56 35.23 -2.71
CA MET A 184 39.21 35.80 -2.65
C MET A 184 38.58 35.58 -1.27
N ARG A 185 38.73 34.36 -0.71
CA ARG A 185 38.23 34.04 0.63
C ARG A 185 38.92 34.86 1.71
N ASP A 186 40.24 35.04 1.63
CA ASP A 186 40.99 35.88 2.56
C ASP A 186 40.49 37.34 2.54
N VAL A 187 40.23 37.90 1.35
CA VAL A 187 39.68 39.26 1.19
C VAL A 187 38.25 39.36 1.75
N MET A 188 37.39 38.38 1.45
CA MET A 188 36.02 38.35 1.97
C MET A 188 35.97 38.24 3.50
N ILE A 189 36.83 37.41 4.10
CA ILE A 189 36.93 37.26 5.57
C ILE A 189 37.41 38.56 6.22
N LEU A 190 38.39 39.24 5.61
CA LEU A 190 38.90 40.51 6.11
C LEU A 190 37.79 41.58 6.12
N LEU A 191 37.03 41.70 5.04
CA LEU A 191 35.90 42.64 4.94
C LEU A 191 34.75 42.29 5.90
N LYS A 192 34.55 40.99 6.18
CA LYS A 192 33.57 40.51 7.19
C LYS A 192 33.94 40.94 8.61
N ASN A 193 35.22 40.90 8.95
CA ASN A 193 35.71 41.12 10.32
C ASN A 193 36.09 42.59 10.60
N GLU A 194 36.45 43.37 9.57
CA GLU A 194 36.88 44.77 9.71
C GLU A 194 35.85 45.74 9.10
N PRO A 195 34.83 46.19 9.87
CA PRO A 195 33.77 47.06 9.34
C PRO A 195 34.29 48.42 8.87
N ALA A 196 35.34 48.96 9.52
CA ALA A 196 35.94 50.23 9.13
C ALA A 196 36.52 50.21 7.70
N ARG A 197 37.10 49.08 7.27
CA ARG A 197 37.60 48.93 5.90
C ARG A 197 36.48 48.73 4.89
N ALA A 198 35.43 48.02 5.28
CA ALA A 198 34.22 47.89 4.47
C ALA A 198 33.60 49.26 4.17
N THR A 199 33.48 50.14 5.18
CA THR A 199 32.91 51.49 5.01
C THR A 199 33.76 52.40 4.12
N THR A 200 35.10 52.24 4.10
CA THR A 200 35.97 53.08 3.26
C THR A 200 35.93 52.75 1.75
N LEU A 201 35.35 51.61 1.38
CA LEU A 201 35.29 51.13 -0.01
C LEU A 201 33.91 51.29 -0.66
N VAL A 202 32.91 51.69 0.12
CA VAL A 202 31.54 52.03 -0.32
C VAL A 202 31.45 53.54 -0.52
#